data_AF-A0A1S3PH08-F1
#
_entry.id   AF-A0A1S3PH08-F1
#
_cell.length_a   1.000
_cell.length_b   1.000
_cell.length_c   1.000
_cell.angle_alpha   90.00
_cell.angle_beta   90.00
_cell.angle_gamma   90.00
#
_symmetry.space_group_name_H-M   'P 1'
#
loop_
_entity.id
_entity.type
_entity.pdbx_description
1 polymer ?
#
loop_
_entity_poly.entity_id
_entity_poly.type
_entity_poly.pdbx_seq_one_letter_code
_entity_poly.pdbx_strand_id
1 'polypeptide(L)'
;MIQVKNLHSAVSCAAMATLGDMYVHLQRAMDSEVEGTARVLLHKASEANTFIRQGANCALGHMVQSCTPTRVMNALLVGGLSHRNAAVRSCTAQHLERLAEVMGLSRLLSGKKDLTDRFLIAVSKLAVDPAQEVKWDVPPASWSQYLEKRGHQWRLCSNLGQIRSEERARILEGGHLKG
;
A
#
# COMPACT_ATOMS: atom_id res chain seq x y z
N MET A 1 19.72 -36.10 12.90
CA MET A 1 20.02 -34.66 12.69
C MET A 1 18.73 -33.88 12.75
N ILE A 2 18.48 -33.17 13.86
CA ILE A 2 17.37 -32.22 13.95
C ILE A 2 17.82 -31.00 13.15
N GLN A 3 17.24 -30.83 11.96
CA GLN A 3 17.39 -29.60 11.19
C GLN A 3 16.84 -28.47 12.05
N VAL A 4 17.72 -27.61 12.58
CA VAL A 4 17.30 -26.35 13.22
C VAL A 4 16.69 -25.51 12.10
N LYS A 5 15.39 -25.64 11.88
CA LYS A 5 14.64 -24.88 10.87
C LYS A 5 14.62 -23.42 11.31
N ASN A 6 15.68 -22.71 10.93
CA ASN A 6 15.85 -21.26 10.90
C ASN A 6 15.36 -20.49 12.14
N LEU A 7 16.13 -20.58 13.24
CA LEU A 7 15.94 -19.76 14.45
C LEU A 7 15.73 -18.27 14.10
N HIS A 8 16.47 -17.75 13.11
CA HIS A 8 16.36 -16.38 12.64
C HIS A 8 14.97 -16.03 12.06
N SER A 9 14.34 -16.94 11.29
CA SER A 9 12.97 -16.71 10.82
C SER A 9 11.95 -16.84 11.95
N ALA A 10 12.15 -17.76 12.90
CA ALA A 10 11.27 -17.89 14.05
C ALA A 10 11.27 -16.63 14.93
N VAL A 11 12.47 -16.11 15.25
CA VAL A 11 12.63 -14.86 16.02
C VAL A 11 12.03 -13.68 15.27
N SER A 12 12.29 -13.56 13.96
CA SER A 12 11.69 -12.50 13.14
C SER A 12 10.16 -12.58 13.13
N CYS A 13 9.59 -13.78 13.02
CA CYS A 13 8.14 -13.98 13.04
C CYS A 13 7.54 -13.63 14.40
N ALA A 14 8.17 -14.01 15.51
CA ALA A 14 7.73 -13.66 16.85
C ALA A 14 7.77 -12.13 17.08
N ALA A 15 8.81 -11.45 16.60
CA ALA A 15 8.90 -9.99 16.68
C ALA A 15 7.79 -9.30 15.86
N MET A 16 7.50 -9.78 14.65
CA MET A 16 6.41 -9.24 13.83
C MET A 16 5.03 -9.52 14.41
N ALA A 17 4.81 -10.70 15.02
CA ALA A 17 3.59 -11.01 15.74
C ALA A 17 3.38 -10.05 16.92
N THR A 18 4.43 -9.85 17.72
CA THR A 18 4.41 -8.91 18.86
C THR A 18 4.11 -7.48 18.39
N LEU A 19 4.74 -7.03 17.30
CA LEU A 19 4.47 -5.72 16.71
C LEU A 19 3.02 -5.63 16.20
N GLY A 20 2.49 -6.72 15.65
CA GLY A 20 1.07 -6.86 15.31
C GLY A 20 0.16 -6.63 16.51
N ASP A 21 0.45 -7.28 17.65
CA ASP A 21 -0.31 -7.12 18.89
C ASP A 21 -0.22 -5.68 19.42
N MET A 22 0.95 -5.04 19.32
CA MET A 22 1.13 -3.63 19.66
C MET A 22 0.22 -2.74 18.82
N TYR A 23 0.11 -2.95 17.50
CA TYR A 23 -0.83 -2.17 16.68
C TYR A 23 -2.28 -2.36 17.14
N VAL A 24 -2.70 -3.60 17.37
CA VAL A 24 -4.08 -3.92 17.77
C VAL A 24 -4.45 -3.30 19.12
N HIS A 25 -3.55 -3.37 20.10
CA HIS A 25 -3.84 -2.97 21.47
C HIS A 25 -3.47 -1.52 21.80
N LEU A 26 -2.44 -0.95 21.18
CA LEU A 26 -2.00 0.43 21.41
C LEU A 26 -2.56 1.40 20.36
N GLN A 27 -2.91 0.91 19.17
CA GLN A 27 -3.62 1.67 18.13
C GLN A 27 -2.96 3.01 17.80
N ARG A 28 -3.64 4.14 18.06
CA ARG A 28 -3.14 5.49 17.78
C ARG A 28 -1.89 5.86 18.60
N ALA A 29 -1.65 5.20 19.73
CA ALA A 29 -0.41 5.40 20.48
C ALA A 29 0.83 4.89 19.69
N MET A 30 0.64 4.04 18.68
CA MET A 30 1.71 3.61 17.77
C MET A 30 1.97 4.58 16.62
N ASP A 31 1.19 5.64 16.45
CA ASP A 31 1.26 6.51 15.27
C ASP A 31 2.67 7.13 15.04
N SER A 32 3.48 7.31 16.10
CA SER A 32 4.87 7.79 15.98
C SER A 32 5.79 6.76 15.32
N GLU A 33 5.52 5.48 15.51
CA GLU A 33 6.36 4.38 15.05
C GLU A 33 6.00 3.90 13.64
N VAL A 34 4.75 4.14 13.22
CA VAL A 34 4.15 3.64 11.96
C VAL A 34 5.05 3.86 10.75
N GLU A 35 5.70 5.02 10.61
CA GLU A 35 6.55 5.28 9.44
C GLU A 35 7.80 4.39 9.40
N GLY A 36 8.49 4.25 10.54
CA GLY A 36 9.70 3.45 10.66
C GLY A 36 9.38 1.95 10.50
N THR A 37 8.36 1.49 11.20
CA THR A 37 7.95 0.09 11.18
C THR A 37 7.36 -0.33 9.84
N ALA A 38 6.56 0.52 9.18
CA ALA A 38 6.04 0.22 7.84
C ALA A 38 7.16 -0.04 6.83
N ARG A 39 8.22 0.77 6.84
CA ARG A 39 9.38 0.59 5.94
C ARG A 39 10.05 -0.76 6.15
N VAL A 40 10.28 -1.14 7.40
CA VAL A 40 10.90 -2.44 7.75
C VAL A 40 9.99 -3.58 7.34
N LEU A 41 8.70 -3.50 7.65
CA LEU A 41 7.73 -4.54 7.32
C LEU A 41 7.54 -4.69 5.81
N LEU A 42 7.49 -3.59 5.05
CA LEU A 42 7.42 -3.63 3.58
C LEU A 42 8.64 -4.34 2.98
N HIS A 43 9.85 -4.06 3.49
CA HIS A 43 11.05 -4.78 3.08
C HIS A 43 10.96 -6.28 3.42
N LYS A 44 10.54 -6.62 4.63
CA LYS A 44 10.37 -8.00 5.10
C LYS A 44 9.30 -8.76 4.29
N ALA A 45 8.24 -8.09 3.86
CA ALA A 45 7.22 -8.64 2.99
C ALA A 45 7.73 -8.96 1.57
N SER A 46 8.90 -8.45 1.19
CA SER A 46 9.55 -8.79 -0.08
C SER A 46 10.60 -9.91 0.01
N GLU A 47 10.83 -10.46 1.20
CA GLU A 47 11.80 -11.55 1.38
C GLU A 47 11.28 -12.88 0.81
N ALA A 48 12.22 -13.71 0.33
CA ALA A 48 11.91 -15.02 -0.25
C ALA A 48 11.28 -15.98 0.77
N ASN A 49 11.70 -15.89 2.04
CA ASN A 49 11.20 -16.74 3.12
C ASN A 49 9.70 -16.48 3.35
N THR A 50 8.89 -17.53 3.15
CA THR A 50 7.43 -17.45 3.21
C THR A 50 6.91 -17.05 4.60
N PHE A 51 7.51 -17.56 5.67
CA PHE A 51 7.12 -17.24 7.05
C PHE A 51 7.39 -15.77 7.38
N ILE A 52 8.57 -15.26 7.00
CA ILE A 52 8.91 -13.85 7.21
C ILE A 52 7.95 -12.96 6.44
N ARG A 53 7.70 -13.27 5.16
CA ARG A 53 6.77 -12.51 4.32
C ARG A 53 5.34 -12.52 4.87
N GLN A 54 4.86 -13.66 5.35
CA GLN A 54 3.53 -13.77 5.95
C GLN A 54 3.45 -12.97 7.25
N GLY A 55 4.41 -13.12 8.15
CA GLY A 55 4.46 -12.35 9.40
C GLY A 55 4.47 -10.84 9.16
N ALA A 56 5.23 -10.37 8.17
CA ALA A 56 5.28 -8.97 7.79
C ALA A 56 3.93 -8.46 7.26
N ASN A 57 3.29 -9.24 6.38
CA ASN A 57 1.98 -8.89 5.83
C ASN A 57 0.86 -8.92 6.88
N CYS A 58 0.91 -9.82 7.84
CA CYS A 58 -0.02 -9.84 8.97
C CYS A 58 0.14 -8.57 9.83
N ALA A 59 1.37 -8.22 10.21
CA ALA A 59 1.63 -7.01 11.00
C ALA A 59 1.22 -5.72 10.28
N LEU A 60 1.50 -5.60 8.97
CA LEU A 60 1.02 -4.50 8.13
C LEU A 60 -0.52 -4.44 8.09
N GLY A 61 -1.19 -5.59 8.05
CA GLY A 61 -2.65 -5.66 8.12
C GLY A 61 -3.20 -5.10 9.43
N HIS A 62 -2.61 -5.47 10.57
CA HIS A 62 -3.00 -4.93 11.88
C HIS A 62 -2.75 -3.43 11.99
N MET A 63 -1.62 -2.94 11.45
CA MET A 63 -1.32 -1.51 11.37
C MET A 63 -2.41 -0.75 10.59
N VAL A 64 -2.80 -1.26 9.42
CA VAL A 64 -3.84 -0.66 8.57
C VAL A 64 -5.21 -0.61 9.27
N GLN A 65 -5.53 -1.62 10.05
CA GLN A 65 -6.81 -1.70 10.77
C GLN A 65 -6.87 -0.82 12.03
N SER A 66 -5.72 -0.56 12.66
CA SER A 66 -5.70 -0.06 14.05
C SER A 66 -5.16 1.36 14.21
N CYS A 67 -4.20 1.78 13.38
CA CYS A 67 -3.56 3.09 13.50
C CYS A 67 -4.32 4.19 12.72
N THR A 68 -3.92 5.45 12.88
CA THR A 68 -4.58 6.56 12.19
C THR A 68 -4.47 6.41 10.66
N PRO A 69 -5.59 6.33 9.90
CA PRO A 69 -5.54 5.98 8.48
C PRO A 69 -4.68 6.90 7.61
N THR A 70 -4.68 8.20 7.89
CA THR A 70 -3.87 9.18 7.15
C THR A 70 -2.36 9.01 7.40
N ARG A 71 -1.98 8.58 8.61
CA ARG A 71 -0.58 8.27 8.97
C ARG A 71 -0.13 7.00 8.28
N VAL A 72 -0.96 5.96 8.33
CA VAL A 72 -0.72 4.69 7.62
C VAL A 72 -0.57 4.92 6.12
N MET A 73 -1.47 5.70 5.51
CA MET A 73 -1.38 6.03 4.10
C MET A 73 -0.02 6.67 3.78
N ASN A 74 0.37 7.71 4.51
CA ASN A 74 1.63 8.40 4.29
C ASN A 74 2.83 7.44 4.41
N ALA A 75 2.85 6.59 5.43
CA ALA A 75 3.91 5.62 5.65
C ALA A 75 4.02 4.60 4.51
N LEU A 76 2.89 4.08 4.01
CA LEU A 76 2.86 3.19 2.86
C LEU A 76 3.33 3.88 1.57
N LEU A 77 2.89 5.12 1.33
CA LEU A 77 3.28 5.89 0.15
C LEU A 77 4.78 6.19 0.14
N VAL A 78 5.32 6.66 1.27
CA VAL A 78 6.76 6.98 1.43
C VAL A 78 7.61 5.72 1.37
N GLY A 79 7.21 4.65 2.06
CA GLY A 79 7.98 3.42 2.15
C GLY A 79 7.94 2.55 0.89
N GLY A 80 6.89 2.66 0.08
CA GLY A 80 6.53 1.60 -0.86
C GLY A 80 6.23 2.02 -2.30
N LEU A 81 5.56 3.16 -2.53
CA LEU A 81 4.97 3.49 -3.84
C LEU A 81 5.99 3.56 -4.99
N SER A 82 7.20 4.07 -4.71
CA SER A 82 8.26 4.25 -5.71
C SER A 82 9.45 3.33 -5.47
N HIS A 83 9.27 2.25 -4.71
CA HIS A 83 10.36 1.35 -4.36
C HIS A 83 10.85 0.55 -5.57
N ARG A 84 12.16 0.30 -5.67
CA ARG A 84 12.78 -0.43 -6.80
C ARG A 84 12.32 -1.89 -6.92
N ASN A 85 12.08 -2.54 -5.78
CA ASN A 85 11.60 -3.92 -5.71
C ASN A 85 10.08 -3.98 -5.97
N ALA A 86 9.67 -4.72 -7.00
CA ALA A 86 8.27 -4.90 -7.39
C ALA A 86 7.43 -5.58 -6.28
N ALA A 87 7.99 -6.52 -5.53
CA ALA A 87 7.29 -7.17 -4.43
C ALA A 87 6.93 -6.17 -3.30
N VAL A 88 7.76 -5.16 -3.05
CA VAL A 88 7.45 -4.07 -2.11
C VAL A 88 6.29 -3.22 -2.63
N ARG A 89 6.30 -2.88 -3.92
CA ARG A 89 5.21 -2.10 -4.54
C ARG A 89 3.90 -2.88 -4.56
N SER A 90 3.94 -4.18 -4.82
CA SER A 90 2.79 -5.09 -4.77
C SER A 90 2.21 -5.16 -3.35
N CYS A 91 3.06 -5.35 -2.34
CA CYS A 91 2.64 -5.30 -0.94
C CYS A 91 2.02 -3.94 -0.58
N THR A 92 2.60 -2.84 -1.06
CA THR A 92 2.06 -1.49 -0.85
C THR A 92 0.67 -1.34 -1.47
N ALA A 93 0.47 -1.83 -2.69
CA ALA A 93 -0.83 -1.82 -3.36
C ALA A 93 -1.88 -2.58 -2.54
N GLN A 94 -1.53 -3.79 -2.10
CA GLN A 94 -2.41 -4.63 -1.28
C GLN A 94 -2.85 -3.93 0.02
N HIS A 95 -1.93 -3.26 0.72
CA HIS A 95 -2.28 -2.58 1.98
C HIS A 95 -2.97 -1.24 1.78
N LEU A 96 -2.72 -0.53 0.67
CA LEU A 96 -3.49 0.66 0.30
C LEU A 96 -4.95 0.32 -0.06
N GLU A 97 -5.16 -0.82 -0.71
CA GLU A 97 -6.49 -1.35 -1.00
C GLU A 97 -7.26 -1.62 0.30
N ARG A 98 -6.65 -2.36 1.25
CA ARG A 98 -7.24 -2.61 2.58
C ARG A 98 -7.50 -1.32 3.35
N LEU A 99 -6.58 -0.35 3.27
CA LEU A 99 -6.76 0.95 3.92
C LEU A 99 -7.98 1.69 3.37
N ALA A 100 -8.20 1.61 2.05
CA ALA A 100 -9.37 2.19 1.41
C ALA A 100 -10.68 1.58 1.92
N GLU A 101 -10.69 0.28 2.19
CA GLU A 101 -11.82 -0.42 2.80
C GLU A 101 -12.05 0.06 4.24
N VAL A 102 -10.99 0.15 5.06
CA VAL A 102 -11.06 0.66 6.43
C VAL A 102 -11.59 2.09 6.49
N MET A 103 -11.15 2.95 5.56
CA MET A 103 -11.62 4.34 5.47
C MET A 103 -13.03 4.48 4.87
N GLY A 104 -13.50 3.43 4.19
CA GLY A 104 -14.64 3.45 3.29
C GLY A 104 -14.29 4.16 1.98
N LEU A 105 -14.21 3.40 0.88
CA LEU A 105 -13.75 3.90 -0.42
C LEU A 105 -14.56 5.12 -0.89
N SER A 106 -15.89 5.09 -0.78
CA SER A 106 -16.73 6.23 -1.17
C SER A 106 -16.45 7.49 -0.34
N ARG A 107 -16.13 7.35 0.96
CA ARG A 107 -15.75 8.46 1.84
C ARG A 107 -14.34 8.97 1.54
N LEU A 108 -13.42 8.07 1.23
CA LEU A 108 -12.05 8.43 0.83
C LEU A 108 -12.05 9.22 -0.48
N LEU A 109 -12.90 8.83 -1.43
CA LEU A 109 -13.02 9.47 -2.74
C LEU A 109 -13.84 10.77 -2.72
N SER A 110 -14.74 10.96 -1.75
CA SER A 110 -15.49 12.20 -1.54
C SER A 110 -14.91 13.10 -0.44
N GLY A 111 -13.76 12.72 0.12
CA GLY A 111 -13.17 13.31 1.31
C GLY A 111 -12.35 14.59 1.06
N LYS A 112 -11.39 14.86 1.95
CA LYS A 112 -10.49 16.02 1.84
C LYS A 112 -9.65 15.91 0.57
N LYS A 113 -9.71 16.94 -0.29
CA LYS A 113 -9.05 17.02 -1.60
C LYS A 113 -7.60 16.50 -1.60
N ASP A 114 -6.74 17.00 -0.72
CA ASP A 114 -5.31 16.57 -0.67
C ASP A 114 -5.14 15.06 -0.43
N LEU A 115 -5.90 14.51 0.52
CA LEU A 115 -5.82 13.10 0.90
C LEU A 115 -6.29 12.21 -0.26
N THR A 116 -7.41 12.58 -0.86
CA THR A 116 -8.00 11.89 -2.01
C THR A 116 -7.07 11.96 -3.23
N ASP A 117 -6.50 13.12 -3.53
CA ASP A 117 -5.60 13.32 -4.67
C ASP A 117 -4.34 12.46 -4.51
N ARG A 118 -3.72 12.43 -3.32
CA ARG A 118 -2.55 11.58 -3.06
C ARG A 118 -2.86 10.09 -3.18
N PHE A 119 -4.02 9.66 -2.68
CA PHE A 119 -4.48 8.29 -2.81
C PHE A 119 -4.72 7.89 -4.28
N LEU A 120 -5.45 8.72 -5.03
CA LEU A 120 -5.75 8.48 -6.45
C LEU A 120 -4.48 8.46 -7.30
N ILE A 121 -3.51 9.35 -7.04
CA ILE A 121 -2.22 9.35 -7.73
C ILE A 121 -1.48 8.04 -7.45
N ALA A 122 -1.41 7.61 -6.18
CA ALA A 122 -0.71 6.38 -5.80
C ALA A 122 -1.33 5.15 -6.47
N VAL A 123 -2.64 4.99 -6.37
CA VAL A 123 -3.37 3.88 -6.97
C VAL A 123 -3.28 3.91 -8.49
N SER A 124 -3.36 5.08 -9.12
CA SER A 124 -3.18 5.23 -10.58
C SER A 124 -1.80 4.74 -11.01
N LYS A 125 -0.76 5.07 -10.24
CA LYS A 125 0.62 4.67 -10.52
C LYS A 125 0.80 3.16 -10.40
N LEU A 126 0.23 2.53 -9.37
CA LEU A 126 0.29 1.09 -9.15
C LEU A 126 -0.52 0.30 -10.19
N ALA A 127 -1.67 0.82 -10.62
CA ALA A 127 -2.52 0.18 -11.63
C ALA A 127 -1.85 0.07 -13.02
N VAL A 128 -0.89 0.96 -13.32
CA VAL A 128 -0.12 0.94 -14.58
C VAL A 128 1.33 0.50 -14.36
N ASP A 129 1.63 -0.17 -13.24
CA ASP A 129 2.99 -0.61 -12.92
C ASP A 129 3.55 -1.55 -14.01
N PRO A 130 4.85 -1.42 -14.36
CA PRO A 130 5.46 -2.32 -15.33
C PRO A 130 5.46 -3.79 -14.89
N ALA A 131 5.56 -4.07 -13.58
CA ALA A 131 5.56 -5.43 -13.06
C ALA A 131 4.13 -6.00 -12.98
N GLN A 132 3.92 -7.21 -13.48
CA GLN A 132 2.59 -7.84 -13.48
C GLN A 132 2.06 -8.06 -12.06
N GLU A 133 2.92 -8.49 -11.14
CA GLU A 133 2.54 -8.79 -9.74
C GLU A 133 2.06 -7.57 -8.92
N VAL A 134 2.26 -6.34 -9.40
CA VAL A 134 1.78 -5.12 -8.75
C VAL A 134 0.39 -4.73 -9.24
N LYS A 135 0.05 -5.14 -10.47
CA LYS A 135 -1.23 -4.83 -11.09
C LYS A 135 -2.30 -5.80 -10.62
N TRP A 136 -3.53 -5.33 -10.59
CA TRP A 136 -4.67 -6.21 -10.37
C TRP A 136 -4.94 -7.03 -11.63
N ASP A 137 -5.00 -8.36 -11.50
CA ASP A 137 -5.62 -9.21 -12.52
C ASP A 137 -7.15 -9.04 -12.47
N VAL A 138 -7.69 -9.04 -11.25
CA VAL A 138 -9.09 -8.76 -10.93
C VAL A 138 -9.11 -7.79 -9.76
N PRO A 139 -9.70 -6.60 -9.90
CA PRO A 139 -9.81 -5.68 -8.79
C PRO A 139 -10.87 -6.14 -7.79
N PRO A 140 -10.84 -5.67 -6.54
CA PRO A 140 -11.86 -6.03 -5.56
C PRO A 140 -13.23 -5.50 -5.97
N ALA A 141 -14.29 -6.20 -5.57
CA ALA A 141 -15.66 -5.84 -5.94
C ALA A 141 -16.06 -4.42 -5.50
N SER A 142 -15.52 -3.95 -4.37
CA SER A 142 -15.69 -2.58 -3.86
C SER A 142 -15.18 -1.51 -4.83
N TRP A 143 -14.25 -1.86 -5.73
CA TRP A 143 -13.64 -0.97 -6.70
C TRP A 143 -14.28 -1.03 -8.09
N SER A 144 -15.23 -1.94 -8.35
CA SER A 144 -15.77 -2.17 -9.69
C SER A 144 -16.46 -0.93 -10.30
N GLN A 145 -17.02 -0.05 -9.48
CA GLN A 145 -17.64 1.21 -9.93
C GLN A 145 -16.61 2.30 -10.27
N TYR A 146 -15.37 2.12 -9.81
CA TYR A 146 -14.29 3.10 -9.88
C TYR A 146 -13.19 2.69 -10.86
N LEU A 147 -13.29 1.50 -11.46
CA LEU A 147 -12.30 0.97 -12.38
C LEU A 147 -12.92 0.66 -13.75
N GLU A 148 -12.16 0.98 -14.79
CA GLU A 148 -12.46 0.69 -16.18
C GLU A 148 -11.36 -0.22 -16.74
N LYS A 149 -11.75 -1.25 -17.49
CA LYS A 149 -10.79 -2.09 -18.22
C LYS A 149 -10.40 -1.41 -19.52
N ARG A 150 -9.12 -1.07 -19.70
CA ARG A 150 -8.56 -0.55 -20.95
C ARG A 150 -7.55 -1.54 -21.52
N GLY A 151 -7.98 -2.27 -22.55
CA GLY A 151 -7.20 -3.37 -23.11
C GLY A 151 -7.01 -4.49 -22.08
N HIS A 152 -5.75 -4.80 -21.76
CA HIS A 152 -5.38 -5.82 -20.77
C HIS A 152 -5.16 -5.27 -19.35
N GLN A 153 -5.46 -4.00 -19.08
CA GLN A 153 -5.17 -3.36 -17.78
C GLN A 153 -6.41 -2.71 -17.17
N TRP A 154 -6.54 -2.79 -15.84
CA TRP A 154 -7.50 -2.00 -15.08
C TRP A 154 -6.94 -0.62 -14.80
N ARG A 155 -7.78 0.40 -14.95
CA ARG A 155 -7.42 1.79 -14.64
C ARG A 155 -8.56 2.44 -13.86
N LEU A 156 -8.21 3.41 -13.02
CA LEU A 156 -9.19 4.28 -12.38
C LEU A 156 -10.04 4.98 -13.46
N CYS A 157 -11.36 4.90 -13.32
CA CYS A 157 -12.32 5.55 -14.19
C CYS A 157 -11.96 7.03 -14.32
N SER A 158 -11.90 7.53 -15.55
CA SER A 158 -11.61 8.95 -15.85
C SER A 158 -12.57 9.91 -15.14
N ASN A 159 -13.73 9.41 -14.72
CA ASN A 159 -14.85 10.15 -14.14
C ASN A 159 -14.91 10.05 -12.61
N LEU A 160 -13.85 9.60 -11.95
CA LEU A 160 -13.78 9.45 -10.47
C LEU A 160 -14.00 10.75 -9.69
N GLY A 161 -14.08 11.88 -10.39
CA GLY A 161 -15.12 12.86 -10.10
C GLY A 161 -14.76 14.26 -10.55
N GLN A 162 -14.81 14.61 -11.84
CA GLN A 162 -14.70 16.00 -12.35
C GLN A 162 -13.51 16.87 -11.84
N ILE A 163 -12.58 16.27 -11.08
CA ILE A 163 -11.27 16.78 -10.69
C ILE A 163 -10.25 16.05 -11.57
N ARG A 164 -9.25 16.82 -12.03
CA ARG A 164 -8.13 16.49 -12.92
C ARG A 164 -8.34 16.64 -14.44
N SER A 165 -9.29 17.43 -14.96
CA SER A 165 -9.09 18.00 -16.31
C SER A 165 -7.87 18.95 -16.34
N GLU A 166 -7.65 19.71 -15.25
CA GLU A 166 -6.56 20.69 -15.17
C GLU A 166 -5.23 20.12 -14.64
N GLU A 167 -5.25 19.07 -13.82
CA GLU A 167 -4.04 18.49 -13.22
C GLU A 167 -3.30 17.48 -14.13
N ARG A 168 -3.89 17.10 -15.28
CA ARG A 168 -3.27 16.16 -16.24
C ARG A 168 -2.20 16.83 -17.11
N ALA A 169 -2.32 18.13 -17.42
CA ALA A 169 -1.32 18.86 -18.20
C ALA A 169 -0.03 19.10 -17.40
N ARG A 170 -0.14 19.43 -16.11
CA ARG A 170 1.01 19.79 -15.26
C ARG A 170 1.94 18.62 -14.91
N ILE A 171 1.42 17.39 -14.89
CA ILE A 171 2.21 16.20 -14.54
C ILE A 171 2.84 15.53 -15.78
N LEU A 172 2.31 15.80 -16.98
CA LEU A 172 2.85 15.26 -18.24
C LEU A 172 3.89 16.19 -18.91
N GLU A 173 3.94 17.47 -18.57
CA GLU A 173 4.94 18.42 -19.12
C GLU A 173 6.18 18.61 -18.22
N GLY A 174 6.19 18.12 -16.99
CA GLY A 174 7.29 18.33 -16.03
C GLY A 174 8.38 17.25 -16.00
N GLY A 175 8.47 16.39 -17.02
CA GLY A 175 9.39 15.24 -17.07
C GLY A 175 10.64 15.44 -17.93
N HIS A 176 10.95 16.66 -18.35
CA HIS A 176 12.20 16.96 -19.05
C HIS A 176 12.67 18.38 -18.74
N LEU A 177 13.63 18.49 -17.82
CA LEU A 177 14.63 19.55 -17.88
C LEU A 177 15.99 18.87 -17.79
N LYS A 178 16.61 18.74 -18.97
CA LYS A 178 18.07 18.72 -19.10
C LYS A 178 18.60 20.05 -18.55
N GLY A 179 19.67 19.95 -17.76
CA GLY A 179 20.40 21.05 -17.14
C GLY A 179 21.31 20.46 -16.10
#